data_AF-A0A5C2RQM1-F1
#
_entry.id   AF-A0A5C2RQM1-F1
#
_cell.length_a   1.000
_cell.length_b   1.000
_cell.length_c   1.000
_cell.angle_alpha   90.00
_cell.angle_beta   90.00
_cell.angle_gamma   90.00
#
_symmetry.space_group_name_H-M   'P 1'
#
loop_
_entity.id
_entity.type
_entity.pdbx_description
1 polymer ?
#
loop_
_entity_poly.entity_id
_entity_poly.type
_entity_poly.pdbx_seq_one_letter_code
_entity_poly.pdbx_strand_id
1 'polypeptide(L)'
;ITVERGFATIPLPGIDVPFHSRYLWAGVMPFRAYLSKKVNPTHLNPDTLVGKYVPNLIAKPFEVTKEYAQLIYDQTLSPRLDKVLRKWDQ
;
A
#
# COMPACT_ATOMS: atom_id res chain seq x y z
N ILE A 1 15.84 25.81 -3.40
CA ILE A 1 14.99 26.63 -2.51
C ILE A 1 15.14 26.04 -1.12
N THR A 2 15.56 26.83 -0.13
CA THR A 2 15.54 26.39 1.27
C THR A 2 14.16 26.70 1.83
N VAL A 3 13.46 25.69 2.36
CA VAL A 3 12.12 25.88 2.92
C VAL A 3 12.26 26.38 4.36
N GLU A 4 11.66 27.53 4.66
CA GLU A 4 11.68 28.13 5.99
C GLU A 4 10.42 27.74 6.79
N ARG A 5 10.50 27.85 8.12
CA ARG A 5 9.35 27.66 9.01
C ARG A 5 8.30 28.76 8.78
N GLY A 6 7.05 28.37 8.58
CA GLY A 6 5.91 29.29 8.48
C GLY A 6 5.12 29.38 9.80
N PHE A 7 4.06 30.20 9.81
CA PHE A 7 3.16 30.33 10.97
C PHE A 7 2.48 29.01 11.37
N ALA A 8 2.19 28.15 10.39
CA ALA A 8 1.51 26.86 10.58
C ALA A 8 2.24 25.68 9.92
N THR A 9 3.50 25.87 9.51
CA THR A 9 4.28 24.84 8.80
C THR A 9 5.68 24.72 9.39
N ILE A 10 6.11 23.47 9.62
CA ILE A 10 7.44 23.14 10.08
C ILE A 10 8.06 22.20 9.05
N PRO A 11 9.09 22.63 8.30
CA PRO A 11 9.82 21.74 7.41
C PRO A 11 10.44 20.59 8.19
N LEU A 12 10.47 19.39 7.59
CA LEU A 12 11.18 18.24 8.15
C LEU A 12 12.62 18.23 7.59
N PRO A 13 13.64 18.68 8.36
CA PRO A 13 15.00 18.78 7.83
C PRO A 13 15.57 17.40 7.52
N GLY A 14 16.28 17.29 6.40
CA GLY A 14 16.89 16.02 5.96
C GLY A 14 15.95 15.07 5.21
N ILE A 15 14.68 15.43 5.03
CA ILE A 15 13.75 14.69 4.16
C ILE A 15 13.61 15.42 2.83
N ASP A 16 14.20 14.85 1.78
CA ASP A 16 14.22 15.40 0.42
C ASP A 16 13.36 14.59 -0.56
N VAL A 17 12.92 13.39 -0.17
CA VAL A 17 12.09 12.50 -0.98
C VAL A 17 10.62 12.54 -0.52
N PRO A 18 9.65 12.82 -1.41
CA PRO A 18 8.23 12.87 -1.07
C PRO A 18 7.63 11.45 -1.04
N PHE A 19 8.01 10.65 -0.05
CA PHE A 19 7.41 9.32 0.14
C PHE A 19 5.91 9.42 0.44
N HIS A 20 5.18 8.34 0.13
CA HIS A 20 3.70 8.28 0.12
C HIS A 20 2.99 9.17 -0.91
N SER A 21 3.71 9.98 -1.69
CA SER A 21 3.13 10.67 -2.84
C SER A 21 3.07 9.79 -4.09
N ARG A 22 2.30 10.23 -5.09
CA ARG A 22 2.28 9.61 -6.43
C ARG A 22 3.61 9.76 -7.18
N TYR A 23 4.51 10.64 -6.73
CA TYR A 23 5.80 10.88 -7.39
C TYR A 23 6.64 9.60 -7.51
N LEU A 24 6.60 8.74 -6.48
CA LEU A 24 7.37 7.49 -6.46
C LEU A 24 6.63 6.30 -7.08
N TRP A 25 5.48 6.51 -7.73
CA TRP A 25 4.65 5.42 -8.24
C TRP A 25 5.38 4.54 -9.26
N ALA A 26 6.24 5.13 -10.10
CA ALA A 26 7.06 4.39 -11.06
C ALA A 26 8.00 3.35 -10.39
N GLY A 27 8.43 3.61 -9.14
CA GLY A 27 9.28 2.70 -8.35
C GLY A 27 8.54 1.52 -7.71
N VAL A 28 7.20 1.50 -7.74
CA VAL A 28 6.41 0.46 -7.05
C VAL A 28 6.56 -0.91 -7.72
N MET A 29 6.67 -0.96 -9.05
CA MET A 29 6.81 -2.23 -9.78
C MET A 29 8.06 -3.03 -9.39
N PRO A 30 9.29 -2.46 -9.44
CA PRO A 30 10.48 -3.18 -9.01
C PRO A 30 10.44 -3.53 -7.51
N PHE A 31 9.93 -2.64 -6.65
CA PHE A 31 9.83 -2.93 -5.21
C PHE A 31 8.86 -4.08 -4.91
N ARG A 32 7.72 -4.14 -5.62
CA ARG A 32 6.80 -5.28 -5.55
C ARG A 32 7.48 -6.58 -5.97
N ALA A 33 8.25 -6.57 -7.06
CA ALA A 33 8.97 -7.75 -7.51
C ALA A 33 10.00 -8.24 -6.48
N TYR A 34 10.66 -7.29 -5.79
CA TYR A 34 11.54 -7.59 -4.66
C TYR A 34 10.77 -8.24 -3.50
N LEU A 35 9.64 -7.67 -3.08
CA LEU A 35 8.81 -8.24 -2.01
C LEU A 35 8.31 -9.65 -2.35
N SER A 36 7.91 -9.91 -3.59
CA SER A 36 7.50 -11.26 -4.01
C SER A 36 8.62 -12.31 -3.89
N LYS A 37 9.90 -11.90 -3.90
CA LYS A 37 11.04 -12.80 -3.67
C LYS A 37 11.38 -12.97 -2.19
N LYS A 38 11.02 -12.00 -1.34
CA LYS A 38 11.41 -11.95 0.08
C LYS A 38 10.31 -12.42 1.02
N VAL A 39 9.06 -12.19 0.66
CA VAL A 39 7.89 -12.63 1.42
C VAL A 39 7.45 -13.96 0.86
N ASN A 40 7.74 -15.04 1.58
CA ASN A 40 7.27 -16.37 1.22
C ASN A 40 5.78 -16.52 1.60
N PRO A 41 4.86 -16.74 0.63
CA PRO A 41 3.45 -16.93 0.93
C PRO A 41 3.16 -18.10 1.87
N THR A 42 3.99 -19.14 1.88
CA THR A 42 3.79 -20.31 2.76
C THR A 42 4.02 -20.01 4.23
N HIS A 43 4.66 -18.88 4.55
CA HIS A 43 4.89 -18.43 5.94
C HIS A 43 3.82 -17.44 6.40
N LEU A 44 2.87 -17.06 5.54
CA LEU A 44 1.82 -16.13 5.90
C LEU A 44 0.64 -16.87 6.54
N ASN A 45 0.27 -16.45 7.75
CA ASN A 45 -0.96 -16.86 8.41
C ASN A 45 -1.98 -15.71 8.39
N PRO A 46 -3.01 -15.74 7.52
CA PRO A 46 -4.02 -14.69 7.46
C PRO A 46 -4.73 -14.40 8.80
N ASP A 47 -4.90 -15.41 9.66
CA ASP A 47 -5.63 -15.27 10.94
C ASP A 47 -4.91 -14.37 11.94
N THR A 48 -3.61 -14.12 11.72
CA THR A 48 -2.83 -13.15 12.51
C THR A 48 -3.06 -11.70 12.08
N LEU A 49 -3.61 -11.49 10.87
CA LEU A 49 -3.79 -10.18 10.26
C LEU A 49 -5.26 -9.78 10.21
N VAL A 50 -6.16 -10.72 9.91
CA VAL A 50 -7.59 -10.44 9.75
C VAL A 50 -8.17 -9.84 11.04
N GLY A 51 -8.79 -8.67 10.91
CA GLY A 51 -9.35 -7.90 12.02
C GLY A 51 -8.32 -7.29 13.01
N LYS A 52 -7.02 -7.58 12.85
CA LYS A 52 -5.96 -7.19 13.79
C LYS A 52 -5.00 -6.16 13.21
N TYR A 53 -4.72 -6.24 11.92
CA TYR A 53 -3.82 -5.32 11.23
C TYR A 53 -4.60 -4.19 10.55
N VAL A 54 -4.21 -2.94 10.79
CA VAL A 54 -4.78 -1.76 10.12
C VAL A 54 -3.71 -1.15 9.21
N PRO A 55 -3.77 -1.35 7.88
CA PRO A 55 -2.79 -0.80 6.95
C PRO A 55 -3.02 0.70 6.70
N ASN A 56 -1.92 1.45 6.57
CA ASN A 56 -1.94 2.89 6.25
C ASN A 56 -2.67 3.23 4.95
N LEU A 57 -2.68 2.32 3.97
CA LEU A 57 -3.31 2.56 2.67
C LEU A 57 -4.83 2.71 2.76
N ILE A 58 -5.48 1.94 3.63
CA ILE A 58 -6.94 1.82 3.70
C ILE A 58 -7.52 2.32 5.02
N ALA A 59 -6.72 2.30 6.10
CA ALA A 59 -7.13 2.71 7.44
C ALA A 59 -8.38 1.98 7.97
N LYS A 60 -8.57 0.71 7.58
CA LYS A 60 -9.59 -0.20 8.09
C LYS A 60 -8.95 -1.53 8.49
N PRO A 61 -9.51 -2.31 9.43
CA PRO A 61 -8.99 -3.64 9.74
C PRO A 61 -8.87 -4.49 8.47
N PHE A 62 -7.76 -5.21 8.33
CA PHE A 62 -7.49 -6.07 7.19
C PHE A 62 -8.50 -7.21 7.11
N GLU A 63 -8.98 -7.49 5.91
CA GLU A 63 -9.95 -8.55 5.63
C GLU A 63 -9.62 -9.25 4.30
N VAL A 64 -10.06 -10.51 4.18
CA VAL A 64 -9.94 -11.31 2.95
C VAL A 64 -11.33 -11.46 2.33
N THR A 65 -11.90 -10.34 1.87
CA THR A 65 -13.23 -10.25 1.26
C THR A 65 -13.15 -9.56 -0.10
N LYS A 66 -14.16 -9.75 -0.95
CA LYS A 66 -14.22 -9.13 -2.28
C LYS A 66 -14.27 -7.62 -2.17
N GLU A 67 -15.03 -7.14 -1.19
CA GLU A 67 -15.26 -5.74 -0.87
C GLU A 67 -13.96 -5.06 -0.43
N TYR A 68 -13.18 -5.73 0.43
CA TYR A 68 -11.89 -5.21 0.88
C TYR A 68 -10.86 -5.18 -0.27
N ALA A 69 -10.84 -6.22 -1.11
CA ALA A 69 -9.99 -6.24 -2.31
C ALA A 69 -10.37 -5.14 -3.32
N GLN A 70 -11.67 -4.89 -3.52
CA GLN A 70 -12.19 -3.81 -4.37
C GLN A 70 -11.76 -2.43 -3.83
N LEU A 71 -11.86 -2.22 -2.51
CA LEU A 71 -11.45 -0.99 -1.86
C LEU A 71 -9.95 -0.68 -2.09
N ILE A 72 -9.09 -1.71 -2.05
CA ILE A 72 -7.66 -1.54 -2.39
C ILE A 72 -7.49 -1.24 -3.87
N TYR A 73 -8.23 -1.91 -4.75
CA TYR A 73 -8.14 -1.67 -6.19
C TYR A 73 -8.54 -0.24 -6.54
N ASP A 74 -9.63 0.29 -6.00
CA ASP A 74 -10.12 1.64 -6.30
C ASP A 74 -9.09 2.73 -5.93
N GLN A 75 -8.29 2.49 -4.89
CA GLN A 75 -7.23 3.40 -4.43
C GLN A 75 -5.91 3.26 -5.23
N THR A 76 -5.63 2.08 -5.79
CA THR A 76 -4.29 1.75 -6.33
C THR A 76 -4.26 1.46 -7.83
N LEU A 77 -5.40 1.11 -8.42
CA LEU A 77 -5.55 0.59 -9.78
C LEU A 77 -4.61 -0.60 -10.05
N SER A 78 -4.40 -1.45 -9.04
CA SER A 78 -3.47 -2.57 -9.12
C SER A 78 -3.92 -3.61 -10.17
N PRO A 79 -3.13 -3.86 -11.23
CA PRO A 79 -3.47 -4.85 -12.26
C PRO A 79 -3.43 -6.30 -11.75
N ARG A 80 -2.83 -6.55 -10.57
CA ARG A 80 -2.87 -7.85 -9.90
C ARG A 80 -4.24 -8.07 -9.24
N LEU A 81 -4.76 -7.04 -8.55
CA LEU A 81 -6.07 -7.12 -7.91
C LEU A 81 -7.19 -7.13 -8.95
N ASP A 82 -7.07 -6.39 -10.06
CA ASP A 82 -8.03 -6.46 -11.18
C ASP A 82 -8.23 -7.92 -11.65
N LYS A 83 -7.13 -8.67 -11.82
CA LYS A 83 -7.20 -10.09 -12.20
C LYS A 83 -7.89 -10.97 -11.16
N VAL A 84 -7.64 -10.71 -9.87
CA VAL A 84 -8.26 -11.45 -8.75
C VAL A 84 -9.76 -11.14 -8.70
N LEU A 85 -10.15 -9.87 -8.76
CA LEU A 85 -11.54 -9.43 -8.70
C LEU A 85 -12.39 -9.97 -9.86
N ARG A 86 -11.83 -9.98 -11.09
CA ARG A 86 -12.52 -10.54 -12.27
C ARG A 86 -12.78 -12.05 -12.17
N LYS A 87 -11.99 -12.76 -11.36
CA LYS A 87 -12.06 -14.21 -11.18
C LYS A 87 -12.41 -14.59 -9.74
N TRP A 88 -13.07 -13.70 -9.01
CA TRP A 88 -13.29 -13.88 -7.58
C TRP A 88 -14.07 -15.16 -7.25
N ASP A 89 -15.06 -15.47 -8.10
CA ASP A 89 -15.99 -16.58 -7.90
C ASP A 89 -15.56 -17.87 -8.66
N GLN A 90 -14.33 -17.90 -9.20
CA GLN A 90 -13.73 -19.05 -9.91
C GLN A 90 -12.75 -19.79 -9.01
#